data_AF-A0A527Z9Z7-F1
#
_entry.id   AF-A0A527Z9Z7-F1
#
_cell.length_a   1.000
_cell.length_b   1.000
_cell.length_c   1.000
_cell.angle_alpha   90.00
_cell.angle_beta   90.00
_cell.angle_gamma   90.00
#
_symmetry.space_group_name_H-M   'P 1'
#
loop_
_entity.id
_entity.type
_entity.pdbx_description
1 polymer ?
#
loop_
_entity_poly.entity_id
_entity_poly.type
_entity_poly.pdbx_seq_one_letter_code
_entity_poly.pdbx_strand_id
1 'polypeptide(L)'
;LEDRTVRELPSLLETGDVLVFNDTKVIPAQLKGIRRRGEAAAQIEATLHMRVAPDRWLAFMRPGKRIAAGDRIHFGHDANSCFLGQLDATVIEKGEA
;
A
#
# COMPACT_ATOMS: atom_id res chain seq x y z
N LEU A 1 -0.32 -38.48 -15.35
CA LEU A 1 -0.87 -37.12 -15.46
C LEU A 1 -2.25 -37.26 -16.06
N GLU A 2 -3.28 -36.64 -15.47
CA GLU A 2 -4.62 -36.58 -16.05
C GLU A 2 -4.97 -35.13 -16.33
N ASP A 3 -5.50 -34.87 -17.52
CA ASP A 3 -6.06 -33.57 -17.88
C ASP A 3 -7.53 -33.53 -17.46
N ARG A 4 -7.91 -32.51 -16.67
CA ARG A 4 -9.26 -32.29 -16.15
C ARG A 4 -9.68 -30.84 -16.32
N THR A 5 -10.98 -30.58 -16.23
CA THR A 5 -11.55 -29.23 -16.31
C THR A 5 -11.93 -28.69 -14.92
N VAL A 6 -11.99 -27.36 -14.75
CA VAL A 6 -12.31 -26.73 -13.44
C VAL A 6 -13.68 -27.17 -12.90
N ARG A 7 -14.62 -27.56 -13.77
CA ARG A 7 -15.94 -28.07 -13.36
C ARG A 7 -15.87 -29.39 -12.61
N GLU A 8 -14.77 -30.12 -12.73
CA GLU A 8 -14.53 -31.38 -12.02
C GLU A 8 -13.92 -31.15 -10.63
N LEU A 9 -13.54 -29.93 -10.27
CA LEU A 9 -13.00 -29.61 -8.95
C LEU A 9 -13.85 -30.16 -7.79
N PRO A 10 -15.20 -30.09 -7.81
CA PRO A 10 -16.00 -30.60 -6.70
C PRO A 10 -15.88 -32.12 -6.46
N SER A 11 -15.56 -32.92 -7.49
CA SER A 11 -15.39 -34.36 -7.34
C SER A 11 -14.00 -34.76 -6.81
N LEU A 12 -13.11 -33.78 -6.66
CA LEU A 12 -11.76 -33.95 -6.13
C LEU A 12 -11.63 -33.52 -4.66
N LEU A 13 -12.68 -32.97 -4.06
CA LEU A 13 -12.67 -32.50 -2.67
C LEU A 13 -13.19 -33.58 -1.72
N GLU A 14 -12.58 -33.67 -0.55
CA GLU A 14 -13.01 -34.56 0.52
C GLU A 14 -13.72 -33.81 1.65
N THR A 15 -14.40 -34.56 2.51
CA THR A 15 -15.04 -33.98 3.70
C THR A 15 -13.96 -33.43 4.63
N GLY A 16 -13.99 -32.11 4.86
CA GLY A 16 -13.01 -31.40 5.69
C GLY A 16 -12.15 -30.41 4.91
N ASP A 17 -12.16 -30.45 3.58
CA ASP A 17 -11.45 -29.48 2.76
C ASP A 17 -12.09 -28.09 2.82
N VAL A 18 -11.25 -27.05 2.72
CA VAL A 18 -11.66 -25.64 2.74
C VAL A 18 -11.24 -24.95 1.46
N LEU A 19 -12.23 -24.47 0.70
CA LEU A 19 -12.01 -23.57 -0.43
C LEU A 19 -11.93 -22.12 0.07
N VAL A 20 -10.73 -21.54 -0.02
CA VAL A 20 -10.51 -20.12 0.29
C VAL A 20 -10.53 -19.32 -1.01
N PHE A 21 -11.58 -18.53 -1.20
CA PHE A 21 -11.68 -17.60 -2.32
C PHE A 21 -11.13 -16.24 -1.91
N ASN A 22 -10.35 -15.62 -2.79
CA ASN A 22 -9.87 -14.26 -2.58
C ASN A 22 -10.64 -13.28 -3.47
N ASP A 23 -11.54 -12.50 -2.88
CA ASP A 23 -12.14 -11.34 -3.54
C ASP A 23 -11.25 -10.12 -3.32
N THR A 24 -10.41 -9.80 -4.31
CA THR A 24 -9.54 -8.62 -4.23
C THR A 24 -10.35 -7.33 -4.43
N LYS A 25 -10.58 -6.57 -3.36
CA LYS A 25 -11.08 -5.18 -3.45
C LYS A 25 -9.90 -4.21 -3.47
N VAL A 26 -9.66 -3.56 -4.61
CA VAL A 26 -8.66 -2.50 -4.71
C VAL A 26 -9.20 -1.23 -4.07
N ILE A 27 -8.66 -0.86 -2.90
CA ILE A 27 -8.89 0.46 -2.31
C ILE A 27 -7.92 1.43 -3.00
N PRO A 28 -8.38 2.58 -3.56
CA PRO A 28 -7.49 3.59 -4.10
C PRO A 28 -6.63 4.15 -2.96
N ALA A 29 -5.39 3.68 -2.89
CA ALA A 29 -4.47 3.91 -1.79
C ALA A 29 -3.16 4.57 -2.26
N GLN A 30 -3.17 5.23 -3.43
CA GLN A 30 -2.01 5.94 -3.94
C GLN A 30 -2.04 7.40 -3.48
N LEU A 31 -1.08 7.74 -2.63
CA LEU A 31 -0.86 9.09 -2.14
C LEU A 31 0.31 9.72 -2.90
N LYS A 32 0.18 11.00 -3.23
CA LYS A 32 1.26 11.82 -3.79
C LYS A 32 1.62 12.90 -2.79
N GLY A 33 2.91 13.12 -2.59
CA GLY A 33 3.39 14.04 -1.58
C GLY A 33 4.81 14.52 -1.82
N ILE A 34 5.26 15.40 -0.92
CA ILE A 34 6.58 16.01 -0.96
C ILE A 34 7.32 15.67 0.33
N ARG A 35 8.51 15.08 0.19
CA ARG A 35 9.46 14.85 1.28
C ARG A 35 10.45 16.01 1.36
N ARG A 36 10.55 16.65 2.52
CA ARG A 36 11.49 17.75 2.79
C ARG A 36 12.62 17.30 3.72
N ARG A 37 13.87 17.60 3.36
CA ARG A 37 15.07 17.35 4.17
C ARG A 37 16.01 18.55 4.05
N GLY A 38 16.00 19.44 5.04
CA GLY A 38 16.61 20.77 4.89
C GLY A 38 15.98 21.51 3.71
N GLU A 39 16.81 22.13 2.87
CA GLU A 39 16.39 22.80 1.62
C GLU A 39 15.98 21.83 0.49
N ALA A 40 16.24 20.53 0.64
CA ALA A 40 15.97 19.56 -0.41
C ALA A 40 14.51 19.03 -0.36
N ALA A 41 13.74 19.31 -1.40
CA ALA A 41 12.41 18.73 -1.62
C ALA A 41 12.44 17.64 -2.71
N ALA A 42 11.69 16.56 -2.51
CA ALA A 42 11.48 15.55 -3.56
C ALA A 42 10.01 15.11 -3.59
N GLN A 43 9.46 14.98 -4.80
CA GLN A 43 8.16 14.36 -5.02
C GLN A 43 8.26 12.84 -4.78
N ILE A 44 7.31 12.32 -4.02
CA ILE A 44 7.21 10.91 -3.69
C ILE A 44 5.76 10.45 -3.89
N GLU A 45 5.60 9.22 -4.33
CA GLU A 45 4.33 8.50 -4.34
C GLU A 45 4.41 7.34 -3.35
N ALA A 46 3.33 7.11 -2.60
CA ALA A 46 3.17 6.02 -1.67
C ALA A 46 1.91 5.22 -2.02
N THR A 47 2.06 3.95 -2.35
CA THR A 47 0.92 3.02 -2.51
C THR A 47 0.76 2.24 -1.21
N LEU A 48 -0.30 2.51 -0.45
CA LEU A 48 -0.53 1.78 0.81
C LEU A 48 -0.87 0.32 0.51
N HIS A 49 -0.14 -0.59 1.15
CA HIS A 49 -0.26 -2.03 0.95
C HIS A 49 -1.02 -2.69 2.10
N MET A 50 -0.66 -2.37 3.35
CA MET A 50 -1.22 -3.03 4.54
C MET A 50 -1.31 -2.06 5.71
N ARG A 51 -2.48 -1.97 6.34
CA ARG A 51 -2.66 -1.23 7.59
C ARG A 51 -2.20 -2.11 8.75
N VAL A 52 -1.19 -1.66 9.50
CA VAL A 52 -0.61 -2.40 10.63
C VAL A 52 -1.01 -1.83 11.99
N ALA A 53 -1.50 -0.58 12.01
CA ALA A 53 -2.10 0.06 13.19
C ALA A 53 -3.11 1.14 12.74
N PRO A 54 -3.89 1.75 13.65
CA PRO A 54 -4.83 2.80 13.29
C PRO A 54 -4.23 3.94 12.46
N ASP A 55 -2.98 4.30 12.73
CA ASP A 55 -2.22 5.40 12.13
C ASP A 55 -0.97 4.93 11.37
N ARG A 56 -0.80 3.62 11.16
CA ARG A 56 0.40 3.04 10.52
C ARG A 56 0.07 2.12 9.37
N TRP A 57 0.83 2.31 8.29
CA TRP A 57 0.68 1.56 7.06
C TRP A 57 2.05 1.16 6.51
N LEU A 58 2.14 -0.05 5.98
CA LEU A 58 3.18 -0.43 5.03
C LEU A 58 2.81 0.13 3.67
N ALA A 59 3.77 0.74 2.99
CA ALA A 59 3.56 1.38 1.70
C ALA A 59 4.73 1.13 0.75
N PHE A 60 4.41 0.93 -0.53
CA PHE A 60 5.41 0.90 -1.59
C PHE A 60 5.73 2.33 -2.02
N MET A 61 6.99 2.72 -1.88
CA MET A 61 7.45 4.09 -2.11
C MET A 61 8.10 4.25 -3.49
N ARG A 62 7.77 5.33 -4.21
CA ARG A 62 8.40 5.72 -5.49
C ARG A 62 8.79 7.20 -5.47
N PRO A 63 10.08 7.57 -5.65
CA PRO A 63 11.26 6.71 -5.71
C PRO A 63 11.73 6.28 -4.32
N GLY A 64 11.67 4.97 -4.00
CA GLY A 64 12.05 4.44 -2.68
C GLY A 64 13.52 4.66 -2.28
N LYS A 65 14.43 4.87 -3.24
CA LYS A 65 15.84 5.24 -2.96
C LYS A 65 15.98 6.57 -2.23
N ARG A 66 15.03 7.50 -2.40
CA ARG A 66 15.06 8.84 -1.79
C ARG A 66 14.43 8.90 -0.40
N ILE A 67 14.02 7.75 0.14
CA ILE A 67 13.38 7.62 1.45
C ILE A 67 14.34 6.99 2.45
N ALA A 68 14.38 7.56 3.65
CA ALA A 68 15.04 7.03 4.83
C ALA A 68 14.11 7.12 6.06
N ALA A 69 14.38 6.30 7.08
CA ALA A 69 13.72 6.43 8.37
C ALA A 69 13.91 7.85 8.94
N GLY A 70 12.85 8.39 9.55
CA GLY A 70 12.76 9.77 10.04
C GLY A 70 12.33 10.81 9.00
N ASP A 71 12.25 10.47 7.72
CA ASP A 71 11.77 11.42 6.70
C ASP A 71 10.30 11.82 6.97
N ARG A 72 10.01 13.12 6.86
CA ARG A 72 8.65 13.66 6.89
C ARG A 72 8.14 13.88 5.47
N ILE A 73 6.95 13.37 5.18
CA ILE A 73 6.30 13.44 3.88
C ILE A 73 4.93 14.11 4.07
N HIS A 74 4.70 15.18 3.32
CA HIS A 74 3.43 15.88 3.27
C HIS A 74 2.66 15.39 2.04
N PHE A 75 1.57 14.66 2.25
CA PHE A 75 0.67 14.16 1.20
C PHE A 75 -0.54 15.07 1.04
N GLY A 76 -1.05 15.20 -0.19
CA GLY A 76 -2.22 16.02 -0.51
C GLY A 76 -2.00 16.94 -1.71
N HIS A 77 -3.05 17.60 -2.18
CA HIS A 77 -3.01 18.57 -3.27
C HIS A 77 -3.47 19.94 -2.77
N ASP A 78 -2.96 21.03 -3.36
CA ASP A 78 -3.31 22.42 -2.99
C ASP A 78 -4.71 22.86 -3.47
N ALA A 79 -5.56 21.93 -3.92
CA ALA A 79 -6.86 22.25 -4.49
C ALA A 79 -7.98 22.18 -3.43
N ASN A 80 -8.38 23.37 -2.96
CA ASN A 80 -9.63 23.76 -2.28
C ASN A 80 -9.71 23.68 -0.74
N SER A 81 -9.46 24.85 -0.12
CA SER A 81 -10.19 25.53 0.97
C SER A 81 -10.38 24.87 2.35
N CYS A 82 -10.25 23.56 2.49
CA CYS A 82 -10.23 22.90 3.79
C CYS A 82 -9.04 21.93 3.78
N PHE A 83 -8.26 21.88 4.86
CA PHE A 83 -7.21 20.87 5.08
C PHE A 83 -7.72 19.39 5.03
N LEU A 84 -8.99 19.17 4.68
CA LEU A 84 -9.62 17.89 4.35
C LEU A 84 -8.96 17.30 3.10
N GLY A 85 -7.86 16.59 3.29
CA GLY A 85 -7.12 15.92 2.21
C GLY A 85 -5.61 16.06 2.30
N GLN A 86 -5.10 16.78 3.30
CA GLN A 86 -3.67 16.80 3.63
C GLN A 86 -3.36 15.79 4.74
N LEU A 87 -2.25 15.09 4.60
CA LEU A 87 -1.76 14.11 5.56
C LEU A 87 -0.26 14.25 5.72
N ASP A 88 0.17 14.43 6.96
CA ASP A 88 1.59 14.37 7.31
C ASP A 88 1.92 12.96 7.79
N ALA A 89 2.99 12.41 7.23
CA ALA A 89 3.49 11.09 7.62
C ALA A 89 4.99 11.16 7.94
N THR A 90 5.41 10.33 8.89
CA THR A 90 6.81 10.09 9.18
C THR A 90 7.16 8.66 8.81
N VAL A 91 8.28 8.49 8.12
CA VAL A 91 8.81 7.16 7.79
C VAL A 91 9.41 6.56 9.05
N ILE A 92 8.75 5.55 9.62
CA ILE A 92 9.22 4.88 10.85
C ILE A 92 10.41 3.97 10.51
N GLU A 93 10.27 3.20 9.44
CA GLU A 93 11.26 2.21 9.02
C GLU A 93 11.23 2.07 7.50
N LYS A 94 12.37 1.66 6.93
CA LYS A 94 12.48 1.27 5.53
C LYS A 94 12.84 -0.20 5.46
N GLY A 95 11.91 -1.03 5.03
CA GLY A 95 12.18 -2.43 4.70
C GLY A 95 13.09 -2.57 3.48
N GLU A 96 13.82 -3.67 3.42
CA GLU A 96 14.59 -4.05 2.23
C GLU A 96 13.64 -4.50 1.11
N ALA A 97 14.04 -4.25 -0.14
CA ALA A 97 13.29 -4.63 -1.34
C ALA A 97 13.78 -5.99 -1.86
#